data_AF-A0A812NCW4-F1
#
_entry.id   AF-A0A812NCW4-F1
#
_cell.length_a   1.000
_cell.length_b   1.000
_cell.length_c   1.000
_cell.angle_alpha   90.00
_cell.angle_beta   90.00
_cell.angle_gamma   90.00
#
_symmetry.space_group_name_H-M   'P 1'
#
loop_
_entity.id
_entity.type
_entity.pdbx_description
1 polymer ?
#
loop_
_entity_poly.entity_id
_entity_poly.type
_entity_poly.pdbx_seq_one_letter_code
_entity_poly.pdbx_strand_id
1 'polypeptide(L)'
;MIDAEDAENWDGRGDLMVREWRRLHLHIEQQDPSTCYALGCGSMTERSFFELLSLHSIRVLYDFRSDGEQGPSHFKPSHLEGACKRHSVHYRFAPLGREGAYGILKHLKEDEGRNLLAELVWWARRKRTAFLGKEEDWRQDHRAAIASRLAVAGHGVKHVSADGALEDHSHDFEMPDFIAGEEVRLRRLEKQRLAGDLVRPTKSATSRSTEVVAQRLTQPQKVIDAAAELRKANTQAELCRIQRRLADAERRSASSDAKAGLGPKLLHVNKWVKAQAEEQRENLAAGKTKDGEDKDKLAAGGPAPSYSWTGSGGTCGGNPDFLAAASSSDVVAPGCDSSLSHDGGSVRQASPGRTDGGLATETLAAVQESMPEAPEIPEPLHEPLLNCRRWAKRSGNGAA
;
A
#
# COMPACT_ATOMS: atom_id res chain seq x y z
N MET A 1 -21.62 23.55 12.39
CA MET A 1 -20.66 22.59 12.98
C MET A 1 -21.25 21.24 12.67
N ILE A 2 -20.74 20.57 11.64
CA ILE A 2 -21.05 19.15 11.39
C ILE A 2 -19.93 18.44 12.12
N ASP A 3 -20.30 17.87 13.26
CA ASP A 3 -19.40 17.58 14.36
C ASP A 3 -18.51 16.38 14.07
N ALA A 4 -17.39 16.28 14.80
CA ALA A 4 -16.52 15.11 14.83
C ALA A 4 -17.32 13.78 15.00
N GLU A 5 -18.52 13.86 15.57
CA GLU A 5 -19.51 12.79 15.70
C GLU A 5 -19.89 12.11 14.37
N ASP A 6 -19.91 12.84 13.24
CA ASP A 6 -20.26 12.25 11.93
C ASP A 6 -19.13 11.38 11.35
N ALA A 7 -17.89 11.57 11.84
CA ALA A 7 -16.80 10.62 11.62
C ALA A 7 -16.88 9.41 12.58
N GLU A 8 -17.57 9.55 13.71
CA GLU A 8 -17.77 8.47 14.67
C GLU A 8 -18.90 7.52 14.28
N ASN A 9 -19.93 8.01 13.59
CA ASN A 9 -21.07 7.24 13.07
C ASN A 9 -20.78 6.42 11.80
N TRP A 10 -19.52 6.30 11.38
CA TRP A 10 -19.19 5.47 10.22
C TRP A 10 -19.38 3.98 10.55
N ASP A 11 -20.22 3.31 9.76
CA ASP A 11 -20.66 1.92 9.95
C ASP A 11 -19.58 0.85 9.70
N GLY A 12 -18.34 1.27 9.46
CA GLY A 12 -17.23 0.38 9.16
C GLY A 12 -17.18 -0.11 7.71
N ARG A 13 -18.05 0.40 6.80
CA ARG A 13 -18.06 -0.02 5.40
C ARG A 13 -17.43 1.03 4.48
N GLY A 14 -16.40 0.59 3.73
CA GLY A 14 -15.70 1.41 2.74
C GLY A 14 -14.37 1.96 3.23
N ASP A 15 -13.87 2.99 2.55
CA ASP A 15 -12.68 3.73 2.99
C ASP A 15 -13.14 5.00 3.71
N LEU A 16 -12.66 5.19 4.95
CA LEU A 16 -13.02 6.33 5.81
C LEU A 16 -12.79 7.65 5.07
N MET A 17 -11.74 7.69 4.25
CA MET A 17 -11.26 8.87 3.54
C MET A 17 -11.91 9.07 2.18
N VAL A 18 -12.97 8.32 1.83
CA VAL A 18 -13.74 8.53 0.58
C VAL A 18 -14.42 9.90 0.56
N ARG A 19 -14.95 10.34 1.71
CA ARG A 19 -15.62 11.64 1.83
C ARG A 19 -14.58 12.76 1.88
N GLU A 20 -14.66 13.67 0.91
CA GLU A 20 -13.76 14.82 0.79
C GLU A 20 -13.68 15.66 2.06
N TRP A 21 -14.82 15.88 2.71
CA TRP A 21 -14.87 16.63 3.96
C TRP A 21 -13.98 16.02 5.05
N ARG A 22 -13.94 14.69 5.19
CA ARG A 22 -13.08 14.02 6.19
C ARG A 22 -11.60 14.19 5.86
N ARG A 23 -11.21 14.13 4.58
CA ARG A 23 -9.83 14.39 4.16
C ARG A 23 -9.36 15.81 4.51
N LEU A 24 -10.27 16.77 4.48
CA LEU A 24 -9.97 18.18 4.75
C LEU A 24 -9.99 18.56 6.23
N HIS A 25 -10.71 17.81 7.08
CA HIS A 25 -10.98 18.21 8.46
C HIS A 25 -10.53 17.18 9.51
N LEU A 26 -10.19 15.94 9.13
CA LEU A 26 -9.72 14.93 10.07
C LEU A 26 -8.18 14.92 10.10
N HIS A 27 -7.62 15.69 11.03
CA HIS A 27 -6.17 15.72 11.27
C HIS A 27 -5.79 14.80 12.44
N ILE A 28 -4.56 14.27 12.43
CA ILE A 28 -4.08 13.40 13.52
C ILE A 28 -4.05 14.16 14.86
N GLU A 29 -3.62 15.41 14.85
CA GLU A 29 -3.45 16.25 16.06
C GLU A 29 -4.78 16.62 16.75
N GLN A 30 -5.90 16.43 16.06
CA GLN A 30 -7.24 16.75 16.58
C GLN A 30 -7.95 15.54 17.18
N GLN A 31 -7.40 14.34 17.01
CA GLN A 31 -7.98 13.12 17.53
C GLN A 31 -7.51 12.84 18.96
N ASP A 32 -8.34 12.15 19.74
CA ASP A 32 -7.95 11.73 21.09
C ASP A 32 -6.71 10.84 21.06
N PRO A 33 -5.85 10.92 22.09
CA PRO A 33 -4.70 10.02 22.23
C PRO A 33 -5.11 8.56 22.13
N SER A 34 -4.37 7.80 21.33
CA SER A 34 -4.59 6.37 21.10
C SER A 34 -3.26 5.65 21.09
N THR A 35 -3.27 4.33 21.30
CA THR A 35 -2.06 3.50 21.20
C THR A 35 -2.09 2.65 19.93
N CYS A 36 -1.08 2.82 19.08
CA CYS A 36 -0.85 1.98 17.91
C CYS A 36 0.27 0.97 18.18
N TYR A 37 0.20 -0.20 17.54
CA TYR A 37 1.27 -1.20 17.59
C TYR A 37 2.10 -1.17 16.30
N ALA A 38 3.40 -1.45 16.39
CA ALA A 38 4.28 -1.52 15.23
C ALA A 38 4.95 -2.89 15.17
N LEU A 39 4.87 -3.59 14.04
CA LEU A 39 5.47 -4.92 13.83
C LEU A 39 6.41 -4.93 12.64
N GLY A 40 7.49 -5.70 12.74
CA GLY A 40 8.45 -5.92 11.67
C GLY A 40 8.24 -7.28 11.02
N CYS A 41 8.36 -7.37 9.71
CA CYS A 41 8.36 -8.67 9.02
C CYS A 41 9.66 -9.44 9.29
N GLY A 42 10.82 -8.83 9.01
CA GLY A 42 12.13 -9.47 9.12
C GLY A 42 12.16 -10.85 8.44
N SER A 43 12.75 -11.82 9.14
CA SER A 43 12.76 -13.24 8.75
C SER A 43 11.64 -14.08 9.39
N MET A 44 10.59 -13.45 9.92
CA MET A 44 9.55 -14.15 10.66
C MET A 44 8.69 -15.05 9.76
N THR A 45 8.29 -16.22 10.30
CA THR A 45 7.37 -17.12 9.61
C THR A 45 5.93 -16.60 9.66
N GLU A 46 5.08 -16.99 8.69
CA GLU A 46 3.65 -16.63 8.70
C GLU A 46 2.97 -17.02 10.03
N ARG A 47 3.28 -18.22 10.54
CA ARG A 47 2.72 -18.72 11.79
C ARG A 47 3.09 -17.82 12.97
N SER A 48 4.38 -17.56 13.17
CA SER A 48 4.85 -16.70 14.27
C SER A 48 4.26 -15.30 14.19
N PHE A 49 4.11 -14.76 12.98
CA PHE A 49 3.49 -13.45 12.77
C PHE A 49 2.03 -13.40 13.27
N PHE A 50 1.20 -14.38 12.90
CA PHE A 50 -0.19 -14.43 13.38
C PHE A 50 -0.31 -14.80 14.85
N GLU A 51 0.64 -15.55 15.40
CA GLU A 51 0.75 -15.77 16.86
C GLU A 51 1.00 -14.44 17.58
N LEU A 52 1.90 -13.57 17.09
CA LEU A 52 2.12 -12.23 17.64
C LEU A 52 0.89 -11.32 17.53
N LEU A 53 0.22 -11.31 16.37
CA LEU A 53 -1.02 -10.55 16.21
C LEU A 53 -2.08 -11.01 17.22
N SER A 54 -2.19 -12.32 17.45
CA SER A 54 -3.13 -12.91 18.41
C SER A 54 -2.74 -12.58 19.85
N LEU A 55 -1.45 -12.68 20.20
CA LEU A 55 -0.90 -12.37 21.51
C LEU A 55 -1.27 -10.95 21.96
N HIS A 56 -1.15 -9.96 21.06
CA HIS A 56 -1.51 -8.58 21.35
C HIS A 56 -2.97 -8.23 21.00
N SER A 57 -3.78 -9.21 20.62
CA SER A 57 -5.18 -9.05 20.22
C SER A 57 -5.40 -8.02 19.10
N ILE A 58 -4.47 -7.93 18.16
CA ILE A 58 -4.52 -7.01 17.02
C ILE A 58 -5.62 -7.46 16.06
N ARG A 59 -6.51 -6.54 15.68
CA ARG A 59 -7.66 -6.78 14.81
C ARG A 59 -7.61 -5.99 13.50
N VAL A 60 -6.73 -5.01 13.41
CA VAL A 60 -6.53 -4.17 12.22
C VAL A 60 -5.03 -4.08 11.95
N LEU A 61 -4.64 -4.33 10.71
CA LEU A 61 -3.26 -4.32 10.26
C LEU A 61 -3.13 -3.42 9.02
N TYR A 62 -2.32 -2.37 9.14
CA TYR A 62 -1.90 -1.53 8.03
C TYR A 62 -0.53 -1.97 7.53
N ASP A 63 -0.37 -2.13 6.22
CA ASP A 63 0.92 -2.39 5.61
C ASP A 63 1.42 -1.14 4.89
N PHE A 64 2.44 -0.51 5.49
CA PHE A 64 3.03 0.75 5.04
C PHE A 64 4.34 0.54 4.27
N ARG A 65 4.74 -0.70 3.98
CA ARG A 65 5.97 -0.98 3.25
C ARG A 65 5.88 -0.42 1.83
N SER A 66 6.87 0.36 1.42
CA SER A 66 7.00 0.88 0.05
C SER A 66 7.13 -0.25 -0.97
N ASP A 67 7.87 -1.30 -0.61
CA ASP A 67 8.22 -2.43 -1.46
C ASP A 67 7.50 -3.72 -1.02
N GLY A 68 6.17 -3.72 -1.03
CA GLY A 68 5.38 -4.88 -0.59
C GLY A 68 5.68 -6.18 -1.37
N GLU A 69 6.24 -6.10 -2.58
CA GLU A 69 6.61 -7.26 -3.39
C GLU A 69 7.97 -7.87 -3.03
N GLN A 70 8.81 -7.15 -2.28
CA GLN A 70 10.11 -7.63 -1.82
C GLN A 70 9.96 -8.37 -0.48
N GLY A 71 10.65 -9.50 -0.35
CA GLY A 71 10.67 -10.31 0.86
C GLY A 71 10.02 -11.69 0.69
N PRO A 72 9.80 -12.40 1.80
CA PRO A 72 9.19 -13.73 1.78
C PRO A 72 7.80 -13.73 1.12
N SER A 73 7.48 -14.80 0.40
CA SER A 73 6.23 -14.89 -0.38
C SER A 73 4.97 -14.72 0.46
N HIS A 74 4.99 -15.16 1.73
CA HIS A 74 3.86 -15.04 2.65
C HIS A 74 3.60 -13.61 3.12
N PHE A 75 4.57 -12.72 2.97
CA PHE A 75 4.41 -11.29 3.27
C PHE A 75 4.02 -10.46 2.04
N LYS A 76 3.76 -11.06 0.88
CA LYS A 76 3.24 -10.29 -0.26
C LYS A 76 1.81 -9.80 0.05
N PRO A 77 1.41 -8.58 -0.36
CA PRO A 77 0.11 -8.01 -0.03
C PRO A 77 -1.07 -8.93 -0.35
N SER A 78 -1.03 -9.62 -1.50
CA SER A 78 -2.08 -10.55 -1.92
C SER A 78 -2.19 -11.80 -1.03
N HIS A 79 -1.06 -12.31 -0.53
CA HIS A 79 -1.04 -13.44 0.40
C HIS A 79 -1.46 -13.00 1.81
N LEU A 80 -0.93 -11.86 2.28
CA LEU A 80 -1.29 -11.28 3.58
C LEU A 80 -2.77 -10.96 3.68
N GLU A 81 -3.38 -10.39 2.63
CA GLU A 81 -4.82 -10.12 2.61
C GLU A 81 -5.63 -11.40 2.81
N GLY A 82 -5.28 -12.46 2.08
CA GLY A 82 -5.92 -13.77 2.22
C GLY A 82 -5.72 -14.39 3.60
N ALA A 83 -4.52 -14.28 4.16
CA ALA A 83 -4.20 -14.80 5.49
C ALA A 83 -4.91 -14.02 6.61
N CYS A 84 -4.85 -12.68 6.58
CA CYS A 84 -5.55 -11.83 7.55
C CYS A 84 -7.07 -12.08 7.54
N LYS A 85 -7.66 -12.29 6.35
CA LYS A 85 -9.08 -12.65 6.24
C LYS A 85 -9.42 -13.96 6.96
N ARG A 86 -8.56 -14.99 6.88
CA ARG A 86 -8.75 -16.26 7.62
C ARG A 86 -8.66 -16.06 9.14
N HIS A 87 -7.81 -15.14 9.60
CA HIS A 87 -7.60 -14.83 11.01
C HIS A 87 -8.53 -13.71 11.54
N SER A 88 -9.54 -13.29 10.77
CA SER A 88 -10.45 -12.19 11.13
C SER A 88 -9.71 -10.89 11.48
N VAL A 89 -8.60 -10.61 10.80
CA VAL A 89 -7.84 -9.36 10.89
C VAL A 89 -8.20 -8.50 9.67
N HIS A 90 -8.60 -7.25 9.92
CA HIS A 90 -8.82 -6.28 8.85
C HIS A 90 -7.46 -5.83 8.30
N TYR A 91 -7.19 -6.10 7.03
CA TYR A 91 -5.92 -5.78 6.39
C TYR A 91 -6.10 -4.66 5.38
N ARG A 92 -5.21 -3.66 5.41
CA ARG A 92 -5.15 -2.58 4.43
C ARG A 92 -3.71 -2.35 3.98
N PHE A 93 -3.47 -2.50 2.68
CA PHE A 93 -2.18 -2.15 2.06
C PHE A 93 -2.20 -0.68 1.62
N ALA A 94 -1.26 0.11 2.11
CA ALA A 94 -1.16 1.55 1.83
C ALA A 94 0.32 1.99 1.83
N PRO A 95 1.08 1.75 0.76
CA PRO A 95 2.53 1.92 0.78
C PRO A 95 2.95 3.37 1.06
N LEU A 96 3.78 3.57 2.10
CA LEU A 96 4.38 4.85 2.44
C LEU A 96 5.88 4.87 2.08
N GLY A 97 6.46 6.06 1.98
CA GLY A 97 7.88 6.23 1.61
C GLY A 97 8.26 5.77 0.19
N ARG A 98 7.35 5.85 -0.78
CA ARG A 98 7.65 5.55 -2.19
C ARG A 98 8.66 6.53 -2.79
N GLU A 99 9.46 6.10 -3.77
CA GLU A 99 10.41 6.98 -4.47
C GLU A 99 9.75 8.25 -5.03
N GLY A 100 8.54 8.13 -5.59
CA GLY A 100 7.79 9.25 -6.14
C GLY A 100 7.32 10.28 -5.10
N ALA A 101 7.32 9.93 -3.82
CA ALA A 101 7.06 10.83 -2.71
C ALA A 101 8.35 11.29 -2.01
N TYR A 102 9.51 11.01 -2.59
CA TYR A 102 10.85 11.35 -2.07
C TYR A 102 11.11 10.87 -0.64
N GLY A 103 10.68 9.63 -0.34
CA GLY A 103 10.99 8.96 0.91
C GLY A 103 9.95 9.18 1.99
N ILE A 104 10.14 8.52 3.13
CA ILE A 104 9.08 8.42 4.16
C ILE A 104 8.76 9.77 4.80
N LEU A 105 9.77 10.59 5.14
CA LEU A 105 9.55 11.85 5.84
C LEU A 105 8.76 12.87 5.02
N LYS A 106 9.04 12.97 3.72
CA LYS A 106 8.28 13.85 2.84
C LYS A 106 6.88 13.30 2.61
N HIS A 107 6.73 11.99 2.38
CA HIS A 107 5.42 11.38 2.15
C HIS A 107 4.47 11.57 3.36
N LEU A 108 4.98 11.50 4.60
CA LEU A 108 4.19 11.77 5.82
C LEU A 108 3.72 13.23 5.94
N LYS A 109 4.36 14.17 5.23
CA LYS A 109 3.95 15.57 5.17
C LYS A 109 2.92 15.83 4.06
N GLU A 110 2.77 14.93 3.10
CA GLU A 110 1.76 15.01 2.04
C GLU A 110 0.38 14.60 2.54
N ASP A 111 -0.67 15.02 1.83
CA ASP A 111 -2.06 14.74 2.23
C ASP A 111 -2.36 13.24 2.30
N GLU A 112 -1.77 12.43 1.40
CA GLU A 112 -1.88 10.97 1.42
C GLU A 112 -1.37 10.39 2.74
N GLY A 113 -0.15 10.76 3.15
CA GLY A 113 0.44 10.31 4.41
C GLY A 113 -0.35 10.78 5.63
N ARG A 114 -0.75 12.06 5.67
CA ARG A 114 -1.57 12.60 6.77
C ARG A 114 -2.90 11.88 6.91
N ASN A 115 -3.58 11.64 5.78
CA ASN A 115 -4.87 10.97 5.75
C ASN A 115 -4.77 9.52 6.24
N LEU A 116 -3.72 8.79 5.82
CA LEU A 116 -3.48 7.42 6.27
C LEU A 116 -3.18 7.33 7.76
N LEU A 117 -2.40 8.27 8.32
CA LEU A 117 -2.17 8.32 9.76
C LEU A 117 -3.44 8.70 10.54
N ALA A 118 -4.25 9.63 10.02
CA ALA A 118 -5.52 9.98 10.63
C ALA A 118 -6.47 8.78 10.67
N GLU A 119 -6.52 7.99 9.61
CA GLU A 119 -7.31 6.76 9.56
C GLU A 119 -6.77 5.68 10.49
N LEU A 120 -5.45 5.51 10.56
CA LEU A 120 -4.80 4.56 11.48
C LEU A 120 -5.18 4.85 12.94
N VAL A 121 -5.11 6.12 13.36
CA VAL A 121 -5.49 6.59 14.70
C VAL A 121 -7.00 6.38 14.94
N TRP A 122 -7.83 6.69 13.94
CA TRP A 122 -9.27 6.47 14.01
C TRP A 122 -9.61 4.99 14.28
N TRP A 123 -8.88 4.07 13.65
CA TRP A 123 -9.00 2.62 13.92
C TRP A 123 -8.46 2.24 15.30
N ALA A 124 -7.30 2.78 15.70
CA ALA A 124 -6.66 2.50 16.99
C ALA A 124 -7.56 2.85 18.19
N ARG A 125 -8.41 3.88 18.07
CA ARG A 125 -9.43 4.24 19.09
C ARG A 125 -10.50 3.15 19.28
N ARG A 126 -10.78 2.34 18.27
CA ARG A 126 -11.90 1.38 18.26
C ARG A 126 -11.45 -0.06 18.39
N LYS A 127 -10.32 -0.39 17.78
CA LYS A 127 -9.77 -1.74 17.70
C LYS A 127 -8.26 -1.66 17.88
N ARG A 128 -7.68 -2.70 18.47
CA ARG A 128 -6.23 -2.82 18.53
C ARG A 128 -5.68 -2.88 17.11
N THR A 129 -4.95 -1.84 16.77
CA THR A 129 -4.51 -1.56 15.41
C THR A 129 -3.00 -1.54 15.38
N ALA A 130 -2.44 -2.19 14.37
CA ALA A 130 -1.02 -2.22 14.16
C ALA A 130 -0.64 -1.83 12.74
N PHE A 131 0.61 -1.39 12.57
CA PHE A 131 1.21 -1.14 11.28
C PHE A 131 2.49 -1.96 11.07
N LEU A 132 2.71 -2.36 9.83
CA LEU A 132 3.75 -3.30 9.41
C LEU A 132 4.92 -2.56 8.74
N GLY A 133 6.13 -2.94 9.13
CA GLY A 133 7.39 -2.51 8.51
C GLY A 133 8.15 -3.69 7.91
N LYS A 134 9.25 -3.38 7.22
CA LYS A 134 10.05 -4.34 6.48
C LYS A 134 11.02 -5.06 7.40
N GLU A 135 11.86 -4.31 8.11
CA GLU A 135 12.91 -4.85 8.96
C GLU A 135 12.34 -5.35 10.29
N GLU A 136 13.09 -6.24 10.97
CA GLU A 136 12.74 -6.71 12.31
C GLU A 136 12.94 -5.59 13.35
N ASP A 137 14.14 -5.01 13.37
CA ASP A 137 14.46 -3.84 14.19
C ASP A 137 13.75 -2.59 13.64
N TRP A 138 12.88 -2.01 14.45
CA TRP A 138 12.11 -0.83 14.08
C TRP A 138 12.97 0.41 13.90
N ARG A 139 14.15 0.46 14.54
CA ARG A 139 15.10 1.58 14.44
C ARG A 139 15.75 1.69 13.07
N GLN A 140 15.83 0.58 12.34
CA GLN A 140 16.39 0.51 10.98
C GLN A 140 15.30 0.50 9.91
N ASP A 141 14.07 0.89 10.26
CA ASP A 141 12.91 0.81 9.38
C ASP A 141 12.16 2.15 9.25
N HIS A 142 11.41 2.33 8.17
CA HIS A 142 10.51 3.48 7.98
C HIS A 142 9.42 3.57 9.07
N ARG A 143 9.14 2.48 9.79
CA ARG A 143 8.33 2.47 11.02
C ARG A 143 8.78 3.50 12.04
N ALA A 144 10.09 3.78 12.16
CA ALA A 144 10.59 4.79 13.08
C ALA A 144 10.00 6.18 12.77
N ALA A 145 10.03 6.60 11.49
CA ALA A 145 9.45 7.87 11.05
C ALA A 145 7.94 7.97 11.32
N ILE A 146 7.20 6.89 11.05
CA ILE A 146 5.76 6.82 11.33
C ILE A 146 5.50 6.93 12.83
N ALA A 147 6.25 6.19 13.65
CA ALA A 147 6.12 6.20 15.09
C ALA A 147 6.43 7.58 15.69
N SER A 148 7.50 8.23 15.23
CA SER A 148 7.84 9.59 15.69
C SER A 148 6.78 10.59 15.28
N ARG A 149 6.20 10.48 14.08
CA ARG A 149 5.12 11.36 13.64
C ARG A 149 3.86 11.20 14.49
N LEU A 150 3.49 9.96 14.85
CA LEU A 150 2.38 9.68 15.75
C LEU A 150 2.64 10.19 17.18
N ALA A 151 3.86 10.01 17.68
CA ALA A 151 4.27 10.48 19.00
C ALA A 151 4.26 12.02 19.12
N VAL A 152 4.72 12.73 18.09
CA VAL A 152 4.64 14.19 18.01
C VAL A 152 3.18 14.68 18.00
N ALA A 153 2.26 13.91 17.42
CA ALA A 153 0.83 14.20 17.45
C ALA A 153 0.14 13.81 18.77
N GLY A 154 0.88 13.26 19.75
CA GLY A 154 0.35 12.88 21.07
C GLY A 154 -0.22 11.47 21.16
N HIS A 155 -0.01 10.62 20.15
CA HIS A 155 -0.42 9.21 20.20
C HIS A 155 0.73 8.31 20.67
N GLY A 156 0.41 7.26 21.43
CA GLY A 156 1.40 6.28 21.86
C GLY A 156 1.68 5.24 20.78
N VAL A 157 2.93 4.79 20.69
CA VAL A 157 3.32 3.70 19.79
C VAL A 157 4.10 2.64 20.57
N LYS A 158 3.67 1.39 20.44
CA LYS A 158 4.33 0.22 21.03
C LYS A 158 4.91 -0.67 19.94
N HIS A 159 6.22 -0.84 19.94
CA HIS A 159 6.92 -1.75 19.05
C HIS A 159 6.84 -3.17 19.60
N VAL A 160 6.37 -4.09 18.76
CA VAL A 160 6.32 -5.52 19.09
C VAL A 160 7.57 -6.18 18.52
N SER A 161 8.39 -6.71 19.42
CA SER A 161 9.59 -7.48 19.07
C SER A 161 9.20 -8.90 18.62
N ALA A 162 10.13 -9.63 17.98
CA ALA A 162 9.87 -10.96 17.46
C ALA A 162 9.52 -12.01 18.55
N ASP A 163 9.92 -11.76 19.80
CA ASP A 163 9.58 -12.54 20.98
C ASP A 163 8.23 -12.14 21.62
N GLY A 164 7.57 -11.10 21.10
CA GLY A 164 6.33 -10.54 21.64
C GLY A 164 6.54 -9.52 22.77
N ALA A 165 7.80 -9.14 23.07
CA ALA A 165 8.07 -8.05 23.99
C ALA A 165 7.58 -6.71 23.40
N LEU A 166 7.08 -5.84 24.29
CA LEU A 166 6.63 -4.50 23.93
C LEU A 166 7.67 -3.47 24.34
N GLU A 167 8.05 -2.61 23.40
CA GLU A 167 8.92 -1.47 23.62
C GLU A 167 8.15 -0.18 23.28
N ASP A 168 8.07 0.77 24.23
CA ASP A 168 7.45 2.07 23.97
C ASP A 168 8.36 2.95 23.09
N HIS A 169 7.79 3.62 22.08
CA HIS A 169 8.54 4.57 21.26
C HIS A 169 8.89 5.82 22.09
N SER A 170 10.18 6.14 22.19
CA SER A 170 10.64 7.34 22.88
C SER A 170 10.24 8.62 22.12
N HIS A 171 9.80 9.65 22.86
CA HIS A 171 9.56 10.98 22.29
C HIS A 171 10.85 11.67 21.82
N ASP A 172 11.98 11.32 22.45
CA ASP A 172 13.30 11.88 22.15
C ASP A 172 14.09 11.01 21.17
N PHE A 173 13.39 10.18 20.39
CA PHE A 173 14.03 9.31 19.41
C PHE A 173 14.63 10.15 18.27
N GLU A 174 15.95 10.12 18.14
CA GLU A 174 16.66 10.74 17.03
C GLU A 174 16.48 9.91 15.75
N MET A 175 16.08 10.59 14.67
CA MET A 175 15.84 9.92 13.39
C MET A 175 17.16 9.44 12.77
N PRO A 176 17.27 8.16 12.37
CA PRO A 176 18.47 7.65 11.72
C PRO A 176 18.83 8.41 10.44
N ASP A 177 20.13 8.58 10.18
CA ASP A 177 20.65 9.33 9.03
C ASP A 177 20.14 8.81 7.68
N PHE A 178 19.95 7.50 7.54
CA PHE A 178 19.47 6.93 6.28
C PHE A 178 18.03 7.38 5.96
N ILE A 179 17.19 7.62 6.98
CA ILE A 179 15.84 8.16 6.83
C ILE A 179 15.90 9.67 6.61
N ALA A 180 16.69 10.38 7.43
CA ALA A 180 16.84 11.83 7.34
C ALA A 180 17.42 12.28 5.98
N GLY A 181 18.42 11.56 5.47
CA GLY A 181 19.08 11.82 4.19
C GLY A 181 18.37 11.23 2.97
N GLU A 182 17.31 10.42 3.16
CA GLU A 182 16.62 9.73 2.07
C GLU A 182 16.08 10.70 1.01
N GLU A 183 15.46 11.80 1.46
CA GLU A 183 14.88 12.81 0.56
C GLU A 183 15.94 13.42 -0.35
N VAL A 184 17.09 13.81 0.22
CA VAL A 184 18.21 14.41 -0.54
C VAL A 184 18.77 13.41 -1.54
N ARG A 185 18.93 12.15 -1.12
CA ARG A 185 19.39 11.05 -1.98
C ARG A 185 18.43 10.84 -3.16
N LEU A 186 17.12 10.79 -2.91
CA LEU A 186 16.11 10.58 -3.95
C LEU A 186 16.00 11.76 -4.91
N ARG A 187 16.11 13.00 -4.43
CA ARG A 187 16.18 14.20 -5.30
C ARG A 187 17.42 14.18 -6.20
N ARG A 188 18.58 13.76 -5.66
CA ARG A 188 19.81 13.60 -6.46
C ARG A 188 19.62 12.55 -7.55
N LEU A 189 19.03 11.40 -7.23
CA LEU A 189 18.73 10.35 -8.20
C LEU A 189 17.74 10.82 -9.28
N GLU A 190 16.72 11.59 -8.91
CA GLU A 190 15.81 12.19 -9.90
C GLU A 190 16.53 13.17 -10.82
N LYS A 191 17.39 14.03 -10.27
CA LYS A 191 18.22 14.96 -11.07
C LYS A 191 19.12 14.20 -12.05
N GLN A 192 19.76 13.11 -11.61
CA GLN A 192 20.56 12.24 -12.48
C GLN A 192 19.71 11.55 -13.56
N ARG A 193 18.48 11.14 -13.23
CA ARG A 193 17.53 10.57 -14.21
C ARG A 193 17.10 11.60 -15.26
N LEU A 194 16.93 12.87 -14.87
CA LEU A 194 16.60 13.97 -15.78
C LEU A 194 17.78 14.42 -16.65
N ALA A 195 19.00 14.36 -16.10
CA ALA A 195 20.23 14.62 -16.84
C ALA A 195 20.55 13.50 -17.87
N GLY A 196 19.92 12.32 -17.71
CA GLY A 196 20.21 11.14 -18.53
C GLY A 196 21.41 10.33 -18.04
N ASP A 197 22.07 10.75 -16.95
CA ASP A 197 23.21 10.06 -16.35
C ASP A 197 22.81 8.69 -15.79
N LEU A 198 21.62 8.60 -15.19
CA LEU A 198 21.03 7.32 -14.83
C LEU A 198 20.18 6.82 -16.00
N VAL A 199 20.64 5.75 -16.63
CA VAL A 199 19.80 4.92 -17.49
C VAL A 199 18.61 4.50 -16.63
N ARG A 200 17.40 4.99 -16.98
CA ARG A 200 16.16 4.51 -16.34
C ARG A 200 16.24 2.99 -16.32
N PRO A 201 15.85 2.31 -15.23
CA PRO A 201 15.72 0.86 -15.22
C PRO A 201 14.76 0.44 -16.33
N THR A 202 15.26 0.31 -17.56
CA THR A 202 14.59 -0.33 -18.66
C THR A 202 14.44 -1.74 -18.16
N LYS A 203 13.19 -2.22 -18.06
CA LYS A 203 12.90 -3.65 -17.86
C LYS A 203 13.93 -4.38 -18.70
N SER A 204 14.86 -5.06 -18.04
CA SER A 204 16.12 -5.45 -18.65
C SER A 204 15.85 -6.09 -20.00
N ALA A 205 16.73 -5.87 -20.99
CA ALA A 205 16.60 -6.51 -22.31
C ALA A 205 16.39 -8.03 -22.20
N THR A 206 16.80 -8.63 -21.06
CA THR A 206 16.47 -9.98 -20.62
C THR A 206 14.96 -10.32 -20.65
N SER A 207 14.07 -9.40 -20.28
CA SER A 207 12.61 -9.58 -20.36
C SER A 207 12.04 -9.54 -21.79
N ARG A 208 12.84 -9.05 -22.75
CA ARG A 208 12.60 -9.13 -24.20
C ARG A 208 13.58 -10.08 -24.89
N SER A 209 14.35 -10.86 -24.13
CA SER A 209 15.21 -11.86 -24.73
C SER A 209 14.35 -12.81 -25.54
N THR A 210 14.88 -13.25 -26.68
CA THR A 210 14.25 -14.28 -27.51
C THR A 210 13.93 -15.53 -26.68
N GLU A 211 14.70 -15.80 -25.62
CA GLU A 211 14.47 -16.86 -24.65
C GLU A 211 13.19 -16.67 -23.82
N VAL A 212 12.97 -15.49 -23.21
CA VAL A 212 11.72 -15.23 -22.46
C VAL A 212 10.50 -15.25 -23.37
N VAL A 213 10.64 -14.78 -24.62
CA VAL A 213 9.57 -14.86 -25.62
C VAL A 213 9.31 -16.31 -26.01
N ALA A 214 10.35 -17.10 -26.28
CA ALA A 214 10.23 -18.53 -26.56
C ALA A 214 9.59 -19.29 -25.39
N GLN A 215 10.01 -19.01 -24.16
CA GLN A 215 9.43 -19.62 -22.97
C GLN A 215 7.94 -19.28 -22.85
N ARG A 216 7.53 -18.03 -23.11
CA ARG A 216 6.11 -17.65 -23.14
C ARG A 216 5.33 -18.32 -24.26
N LEU A 217 5.94 -18.53 -25.42
CA LEU A 217 5.32 -19.25 -26.55
C LEU A 217 5.16 -20.75 -26.26
N THR A 218 6.06 -21.35 -25.49
CA THR A 218 5.94 -22.76 -25.09
C THR A 218 4.88 -22.99 -24.01
N GLN A 219 4.51 -21.96 -23.25
CA GLN A 219 3.44 -22.09 -22.26
C GLN A 219 2.07 -22.20 -22.95
N PRO A 220 1.20 -23.11 -22.51
CA PRO A 220 -0.14 -23.23 -23.08
C PRO A 220 -0.88 -21.90 -22.92
N GLN A 221 -1.52 -21.44 -23.99
CA GLN A 221 -2.28 -20.20 -23.97
C GLN A 221 -3.36 -20.26 -22.88
N LYS A 222 -3.42 -19.21 -22.07
CA LYS A 222 -4.47 -19.06 -21.07
C LYS A 222 -5.80 -18.84 -21.78
N VAL A 223 -6.64 -19.86 -21.82
CA VAL A 223 -7.99 -19.79 -22.37
C VAL A 223 -8.93 -19.22 -21.32
N ILE A 224 -9.65 -18.14 -21.65
CA ILE A 224 -10.62 -17.50 -20.76
C ILE A 224 -12.00 -17.57 -21.43
N ASP A 225 -12.94 -18.26 -20.79
CA ASP A 225 -14.34 -18.24 -21.21
C ASP A 225 -15.00 -16.94 -20.70
N ALA A 226 -15.28 -16.02 -21.62
CA ALA A 226 -15.87 -14.73 -21.31
C ALA A 226 -17.25 -14.86 -20.66
N ALA A 227 -18.07 -15.84 -21.08
CA ALA A 227 -19.39 -16.06 -20.53
C ALA A 227 -19.33 -16.65 -19.12
N ALA A 228 -18.34 -17.49 -18.83
CA ALA A 228 -18.10 -18.00 -17.48
C ALA A 228 -17.61 -16.89 -16.53
N GLU A 229 -16.69 -16.01 -16.98
CA GLU A 229 -16.21 -14.90 -16.16
C GLU A 229 -17.32 -13.90 -15.82
N LEU A 230 -18.20 -13.57 -16.77
CA LEU A 230 -19.33 -12.67 -16.51
C LEU A 230 -20.32 -13.27 -15.49
N ARG A 231 -20.52 -14.60 -15.50
CA ARG A 231 -21.36 -15.30 -14.51
C ARG A 231 -20.76 -15.30 -13.09
N LYS A 232 -19.47 -15.01 -12.92
CA LYS A 232 -18.83 -14.92 -11.59
C LYS A 232 -19.10 -13.59 -10.89
N ALA A 233 -19.62 -12.57 -11.61
CA ALA A 233 -19.94 -11.29 -10.98
C ALA A 233 -21.16 -11.45 -10.07
N ASN A 234 -20.99 -11.17 -8.78
CA ASN A 234 -22.08 -11.19 -7.80
C ASN A 234 -22.69 -9.80 -7.59
N THR A 235 -22.01 -8.77 -8.09
CA THR A 235 -22.46 -7.37 -7.98
C THR A 235 -22.33 -6.64 -9.32
N GLN A 236 -23.11 -5.58 -9.50
CA GLN A 236 -23.06 -4.76 -10.72
C GLN A 236 -21.67 -4.11 -10.91
N ALA A 237 -21.01 -3.70 -9.83
CA ALA A 237 -19.68 -3.11 -9.89
C ALA A 237 -18.62 -4.13 -10.37
N GLU A 238 -18.70 -5.37 -9.89
CA GLU A 238 -17.86 -6.47 -10.38
C GLU A 238 -18.14 -6.78 -11.85
N LEU A 239 -19.41 -6.81 -12.26
CA LEU A 239 -19.79 -7.04 -13.64
C LEU A 239 -19.15 -5.99 -14.56
N CYS A 240 -19.24 -4.70 -14.23
CA CYS A 240 -18.60 -3.63 -15.00
C CYS A 240 -17.07 -3.76 -15.06
N ARG A 241 -16.43 -4.19 -13.96
CA ARG A 241 -14.97 -4.43 -13.93
C ARG A 241 -14.59 -5.61 -14.83
N ILE A 242 -15.33 -6.71 -14.77
CA ILE A 242 -15.09 -7.90 -15.61
C ILE A 242 -15.33 -7.56 -17.08
N GLN A 243 -16.40 -6.84 -17.40
CA GLN A 243 -16.72 -6.35 -18.73
C GLN A 243 -15.59 -5.51 -19.33
N ARG A 244 -15.07 -4.51 -18.60
CA ARG A 244 -13.93 -3.69 -19.04
C ARG A 244 -12.67 -4.53 -19.25
N ARG A 245 -12.36 -5.44 -18.32
CA ARG A 245 -11.21 -6.35 -18.42
C ARG A 245 -11.29 -7.27 -19.63
N LEU A 246 -12.48 -7.79 -19.95
CA LEU A 246 -12.70 -8.63 -21.13
C LEU A 246 -12.58 -7.82 -22.43
N ALA A 247 -13.08 -6.59 -22.47
CA ALA A 247 -12.91 -5.70 -23.62
C ALA A 247 -11.42 -5.36 -23.86
N ASP A 248 -10.67 -5.05 -22.81
CA ASP A 248 -9.23 -4.84 -22.90
C ASP A 248 -8.47 -6.09 -23.37
N ALA A 249 -8.88 -7.27 -22.90
CA ALA A 249 -8.30 -8.54 -23.32
C ALA A 249 -8.60 -8.85 -24.79
N GLU A 250 -9.81 -8.57 -25.28
CA GLU A 250 -10.18 -8.73 -26.70
C GLU A 250 -9.44 -7.75 -27.60
N ARG A 251 -9.30 -6.49 -27.17
CA ARG A 251 -8.48 -5.51 -27.91
C ARG A 251 -7.03 -5.99 -28.05
N ARG A 252 -6.47 -6.59 -26.99
CA ARG A 252 -5.12 -7.16 -27.02
C ARG A 252 -5.05 -8.45 -27.85
N SER A 253 -6.10 -9.28 -27.84
CA SER A 253 -6.16 -10.54 -28.61
C SER A 253 -6.16 -10.29 -30.13
N ALA A 254 -6.64 -9.12 -30.57
CA ALA A 254 -6.62 -8.70 -31.96
C ALA A 254 -5.24 -8.21 -32.47
N SER A 255 -4.27 -7.97 -31.59
CA SER A 255 -2.92 -7.53 -31.96
C SER A 255 -2.11 -8.63 -32.65
N SER A 256 -1.07 -8.26 -33.40
CA SER A 256 -0.17 -9.20 -34.07
C SER A 256 0.49 -10.18 -33.10
N ASP A 257 0.84 -9.71 -31.90
CA ASP A 257 1.51 -10.50 -30.87
C ASP A 257 0.60 -11.62 -30.33
N ALA A 258 -0.69 -11.32 -30.16
CA ALA A 258 -1.67 -12.31 -29.76
C ALA A 258 -1.95 -13.36 -30.84
N LYS A 259 -1.88 -12.98 -32.13
CA LYS A 259 -1.92 -13.95 -33.24
C LYS A 259 -0.71 -14.89 -33.23
N ALA A 260 0.44 -14.42 -32.77
CA ALA A 260 1.62 -15.25 -32.51
C ALA A 260 1.48 -16.12 -31.24
N GLY A 261 0.36 -16.02 -30.53
CA GLY A 261 0.07 -16.79 -29.32
C GLY A 261 0.58 -16.17 -28.02
N LEU A 262 1.09 -14.94 -28.07
CA LEU A 262 1.46 -14.17 -26.89
C LEU A 262 0.22 -13.46 -26.34
N GLY A 263 -0.62 -14.19 -25.62
CA GLY A 263 -1.79 -13.60 -24.95
C GLY A 263 -2.87 -14.62 -24.55
N PRO A 264 -3.84 -14.18 -23.73
CA PRO A 264 -4.99 -15.01 -23.41
C PRO A 264 -5.92 -15.14 -24.63
N LYS A 265 -6.43 -16.35 -24.86
CA LYS A 265 -7.45 -16.62 -25.88
C LYS A 265 -8.83 -16.53 -25.26
N LEU A 266 -9.67 -15.63 -25.75
CA LEU A 266 -11.05 -15.50 -25.27
C LEU A 266 -11.97 -16.47 -26.02
N LEU A 267 -12.81 -17.20 -25.28
CA LEU A 267 -13.91 -18.00 -25.80
C LEU A 267 -15.26 -17.34 -25.46
N HIS A 268 -16.29 -17.60 -26.28
CA HIS A 268 -17.66 -17.16 -26.05
C HIS A 268 -17.81 -15.64 -25.80
N VAL A 269 -17.05 -14.82 -26.53
CA VAL A 269 -17.07 -13.36 -26.38
C VAL A 269 -18.42 -12.80 -26.84
N ASN A 270 -19.14 -12.16 -25.93
CA ASN A 270 -20.43 -11.50 -26.21
C ASN A 270 -20.24 -10.31 -27.17
N LYS A 271 -21.25 -10.01 -27.99
CA LYS A 271 -21.29 -8.88 -28.94
C LYS A 271 -20.92 -7.55 -28.28
N TRP A 272 -21.41 -7.31 -27.06
CA TRP A 272 -21.11 -6.09 -26.32
C TRP A 272 -19.61 -5.93 -26.03
N VAL A 273 -18.93 -7.02 -25.62
CA VAL A 273 -17.48 -6.98 -25.33
C VAL A 273 -16.68 -6.65 -26.60
N LYS A 274 -17.10 -7.17 -27.75
CA LYS A 274 -16.49 -6.86 -29.05
C LYS A 274 -16.67 -5.39 -29.41
N ALA A 275 -17.90 -4.87 -29.33
CA ALA A 275 -18.19 -3.47 -29.62
C ALA A 275 -17.39 -2.52 -28.71
N GLN A 276 -17.31 -2.83 -27.41
CA GLN A 276 -16.52 -2.04 -26.47
C GLN A 276 -15.02 -2.09 -26.77
N ALA A 277 -14.49 -3.23 -27.21
CA ALA A 277 -13.09 -3.38 -27.61
C ALA A 277 -12.77 -2.59 -28.90
N GLU A 278 -13.72 -2.53 -29.85
CA GLU A 278 -13.61 -1.72 -31.06
C GLU A 278 -13.62 -0.23 -30.74
N GLU A 279 -14.55 0.23 -29.90
CA GLU A 279 -14.61 1.62 -29.43
C GLU A 279 -13.29 2.01 -28.72
N GLN A 280 -12.76 1.15 -27.86
CA GLN A 280 -11.46 1.39 -27.22
C GLN A 280 -10.30 1.47 -28.22
N ARG A 281 -10.36 0.68 -29.32
CA ARG A 281 -9.34 0.72 -30.37
C ARG A 281 -9.45 2.00 -31.18
N GLU A 282 -10.66 2.43 -31.52
CA GLU A 282 -10.91 3.69 -32.22
C GLU A 282 -10.45 4.89 -31.38
N ASN A 283 -10.74 4.91 -30.07
CA ASN A 283 -10.26 5.95 -29.17
C ASN A 283 -8.72 6.02 -29.10
N LEU A 284 -8.04 4.87 -29.05
CA LEU A 284 -6.57 4.83 -29.11
C LEU A 284 -6.03 5.27 -30.48
N ALA A 285 -6.68 4.87 -31.58
CA ALA A 285 -6.28 5.27 -32.92
C ALA A 285 -6.48 6.77 -33.17
N ALA A 286 -7.53 7.35 -32.58
CA ALA A 286 -7.80 8.78 -32.60
C ALA A 286 -6.85 9.61 -31.70
N GLY A 287 -5.88 8.97 -31.03
CA GLY A 287 -5.00 9.66 -30.08
C GLY A 287 -5.70 10.15 -28.82
N LYS A 288 -6.98 9.76 -28.60
CA LYS A 288 -7.72 9.96 -27.36
C LYS A 288 -7.25 8.93 -26.34
N THR A 289 -5.97 8.97 -26.01
CA THR A 289 -5.54 8.42 -24.73
C THR A 289 -6.18 9.29 -23.66
N LYS A 290 -6.69 8.66 -22.60
CA LYS A 290 -7.35 9.35 -21.48
C LYS A 290 -6.51 10.48 -20.88
N ASP A 291 -5.19 10.48 -21.14
CA ASP A 291 -4.24 11.47 -20.66
C ASP A 291 -3.97 12.63 -21.65
N GLY A 292 -4.48 12.55 -22.89
CA GLY A 292 -4.22 13.54 -23.95
C GLY A 292 -5.28 14.62 -24.08
N GLU A 293 -6.57 14.29 -23.87
CA GLU A 293 -7.67 15.22 -24.12
C GLU A 293 -7.73 16.38 -23.10
N ASP A 294 -7.14 16.21 -21.92
CA ASP A 294 -7.03 17.27 -20.91
C ASP A 294 -5.83 18.20 -21.13
N LYS A 295 -4.85 17.80 -21.96
CA LYS A 295 -3.61 18.58 -22.15
C LYS A 295 -3.78 19.70 -23.19
N ASP A 296 -4.55 19.46 -24.24
CA ASP A 296 -4.75 20.45 -25.32
C ASP A 296 -5.77 21.55 -24.96
N LYS A 297 -6.63 21.32 -23.96
CA LYS A 297 -7.53 22.37 -23.42
C LYS A 297 -6.84 23.36 -22.47
N LEU A 298 -5.61 23.10 -22.04
CA LEU A 298 -4.85 23.97 -21.13
C LEU A 298 -3.95 24.99 -21.85
N ALA A 299 -3.82 24.93 -23.17
CA ALA A 299 -2.94 25.83 -23.93
C ALA A 299 -3.60 27.14 -24.40
N ALA A 300 -4.91 27.34 -24.19
CA ALA A 300 -5.62 28.54 -24.60
C ALA A 300 -5.79 29.56 -23.46
N GLY A 301 -4.69 30.23 -23.08
CA GLY A 301 -4.60 31.63 -22.60
C GLY A 301 -5.66 32.29 -21.70
N GLY A 302 -6.51 31.56 -20.98
CA GLY A 302 -7.45 32.12 -20.01
C GLY A 302 -6.85 32.24 -18.59
N PRO A 303 -7.26 33.23 -17.77
CA PRO A 303 -6.82 33.32 -16.37
C PRO A 303 -7.16 32.03 -15.62
N ALA A 304 -6.16 31.49 -14.92
CA ALA A 304 -6.19 30.18 -14.29
C ALA A 304 -7.47 29.98 -13.44
N PRO A 305 -8.39 29.10 -13.83
CA PRO A 305 -9.46 28.69 -12.94
C PRO A 305 -8.84 27.85 -11.82
N SER A 306 -9.07 28.22 -10.57
CA SER A 306 -8.73 27.38 -9.43
C SER A 306 -9.59 26.12 -9.48
N TYR A 307 -9.05 25.02 -10.01
CA TYR A 307 -9.67 23.72 -9.90
C TYR A 307 -8.72 22.73 -9.22
N SER A 308 -9.13 22.40 -8.00
CA SER A 308 -8.75 21.25 -7.21
C SER A 308 -8.81 19.96 -8.03
N TRP A 309 -7.69 19.24 -8.06
CA TRP A 309 -7.65 17.85 -8.47
C TRP A 309 -8.36 16.98 -7.40
N THR A 310 -9.67 16.78 -7.56
CA THR A 310 -10.37 15.64 -6.96
C THR A 310 -10.78 14.71 -8.08
N GLY A 311 -10.08 13.58 -8.18
CA GLY A 311 -10.47 12.45 -9.01
C GLY A 311 -11.79 11.88 -8.53
N SER A 312 -12.90 12.43 -9.05
CA SER A 312 -14.25 11.98 -8.78
C SER A 312 -14.52 10.71 -9.60
N GLY A 313 -13.98 9.59 -9.14
CA GLY A 313 -14.51 8.25 -9.44
C GLY A 313 -15.82 8.02 -8.66
N GLY A 314 -16.79 8.91 -8.84
CA GLY A 314 -18.10 8.83 -8.21
C GLY A 314 -18.96 7.79 -8.92
N THR A 315 -19.18 6.64 -8.29
CA THR A 315 -20.30 5.77 -8.61
C THR A 315 -21.56 6.41 -8.06
N CYS A 316 -22.28 7.14 -8.91
CA CYS A 316 -23.66 7.53 -8.67
C CYS A 316 -24.56 6.28 -8.81
N GLY A 317 -25.27 5.98 -7.72
CA GLY A 317 -26.24 4.90 -7.63
C GLY A 317 -26.98 5.03 -6.31
N GLY A 318 -27.78 6.10 -6.19
CA GLY A 318 -28.80 6.18 -5.15
C GLY A 318 -29.80 5.05 -5.34
N ASN A 319 -30.04 4.28 -4.28
CA ASN A 319 -31.12 3.31 -4.23
C ASN A 319 -32.22 3.90 -3.33
N PRO A 320 -33.49 3.94 -3.78
CA PRO A 320 -34.58 4.42 -2.96
C PRO A 320 -34.94 3.42 -1.86
N ASP A 321 -35.59 3.96 -0.84
CA ASP A 321 -36.06 3.30 0.38
C ASP A 321 -36.68 1.92 0.15
N PHE A 322 -36.20 0.92 0.90
CA PHE A 322 -36.98 -0.26 1.23
C PHE A 322 -37.10 -0.38 2.74
N LEU A 323 -38.34 -0.14 3.20
CA LEU A 323 -38.79 -0.31 4.57
C LEU A 323 -38.68 -1.77 5.03
N ALA A 324 -38.54 -1.88 6.34
CA ALA A 324 -38.39 -3.09 7.13
C ALA A 324 -39.38 -4.21 6.84
N ALA A 325 -38.89 -5.45 6.94
CA ALA A 325 -39.64 -6.55 7.54
C ALA A 325 -38.65 -7.48 8.27
N ALA A 326 -38.76 -7.49 9.59
CA ALA A 326 -38.15 -8.49 10.44
C ALA A 326 -38.89 -9.83 10.25
N SER A 327 -38.14 -10.93 10.15
CA SER A 327 -38.65 -12.25 10.52
C SER A 327 -37.49 -13.14 10.95
N SER A 328 -37.58 -13.49 12.23
CA SER A 328 -36.88 -14.57 12.91
C SER A 328 -37.11 -15.91 12.19
N SER A 329 -36.05 -16.68 12.00
CA SER A 329 -36.15 -18.14 11.97
C SER A 329 -34.85 -18.76 12.44
N ASP A 330 -34.92 -19.39 13.61
CA ASP A 330 -33.94 -20.34 14.10
C ASP A 330 -33.73 -21.46 13.08
N VAL A 331 -32.47 -21.73 12.73
CA VAL A 331 -32.09 -22.97 12.05
C VAL A 331 -30.97 -23.61 12.85
N VAL A 332 -31.35 -24.72 13.47
CA VAL A 332 -30.52 -25.72 14.15
C VAL A 332 -29.48 -26.28 13.18
N ALA A 333 -28.20 -26.19 13.54
CA ALA A 333 -27.12 -26.85 12.84
C ALA A 333 -26.88 -28.26 13.41
N PRO A 334 -26.85 -29.32 12.59
CA PRO A 334 -26.41 -30.64 13.03
C PRO A 334 -24.88 -30.73 13.01
N GLY A 335 -24.33 -31.28 14.08
CA GLY A 335 -22.91 -31.61 14.20
C GLY A 335 -22.48 -32.65 13.16
N CYS A 336 -21.31 -32.42 12.57
CA CYS A 336 -20.57 -33.46 11.86
C CYS A 336 -19.21 -33.60 12.54
N ASP A 337 -19.14 -34.67 13.32
CA ASP A 337 -17.96 -35.26 13.89
C ASP A 337 -17.23 -36.02 12.78
N SER A 338 -15.94 -35.76 12.57
CA SER A 338 -15.10 -36.52 11.63
C SER A 338 -13.66 -36.46 12.11
N SER A 339 -13.39 -37.34 13.05
CA SER A 339 -12.06 -37.85 13.36
C SER A 339 -11.59 -38.73 12.20
N LEU A 340 -10.45 -38.42 11.61
CA LEU A 340 -9.67 -39.38 10.84
C LEU A 340 -8.20 -38.99 10.87
N SER A 341 -7.49 -39.79 11.66
CA SER A 341 -6.05 -39.93 11.78
C SER A 341 -5.40 -40.19 10.42
N HIS A 342 -4.30 -39.49 10.12
CA HIS A 342 -3.28 -39.96 9.19
C HIS A 342 -1.91 -39.90 9.85
N ASP A 343 -1.42 -41.10 10.10
CA ASP A 343 -0.09 -41.44 10.59
C ASP A 343 0.96 -41.31 9.48
N GLY A 344 2.18 -40.98 9.90
CA GLY A 344 3.40 -41.67 9.47
C GLY A 344 3.95 -41.42 8.06
N GLY A 345 5.07 -40.70 7.97
CA GLY A 345 5.89 -40.68 6.75
C GLY A 345 7.12 -39.78 6.80
N SER A 346 7.98 -39.93 7.81
CA SER A 346 9.27 -39.22 7.90
C SER A 346 10.29 -39.84 6.93
N VAL A 347 10.50 -39.20 5.78
CA VAL A 347 11.60 -39.53 4.86
C VAL A 347 12.77 -38.61 5.16
N ARG A 348 13.84 -39.18 5.74
CA ARG A 348 15.16 -38.55 5.89
C ARG A 348 15.82 -38.47 4.52
N GLN A 349 15.98 -37.27 3.98
CA GLN A 349 16.91 -37.02 2.87
C GLN A 349 18.26 -36.55 3.42
N ALA A 350 19.28 -37.33 3.09
CA ALA A 350 20.68 -37.04 3.36
C ALA A 350 21.17 -35.88 2.47
N SER A 351 21.81 -34.89 3.09
CA SER A 351 22.54 -33.82 2.40
C SER A 351 23.95 -34.29 2.03
N PRO A 352 24.44 -34.06 0.81
CA PRO A 352 25.85 -34.25 0.48
C PRO A 352 26.66 -32.96 0.63
N GLY A 353 27.83 -33.10 1.27
CA GLY A 353 29.10 -32.58 0.74
C GLY A 353 29.32 -31.07 0.75
N ARG A 354 29.78 -30.55 1.89
CA ARG A 354 30.45 -29.25 2.03
C ARG A 354 31.81 -29.32 1.32
N THR A 355 32.06 -28.47 0.34
CA THR A 355 33.41 -28.26 -0.23
C THR A 355 33.96 -26.94 0.29
N ASP A 356 35.09 -27.03 0.98
CA ASP A 356 35.87 -25.90 1.46
C ASP A 356 36.61 -25.28 0.27
N GLY A 357 36.26 -24.03 -0.06
CA GLY A 357 36.90 -23.21 -1.09
C GLY A 357 37.64 -22.05 -0.44
N GLY A 358 38.94 -21.94 -0.74
CA GLY A 358 39.92 -21.14 -0.02
C GLY A 358 39.77 -19.62 -0.14
N LEU A 359 40.21 -18.96 0.93
CA LEU A 359 40.40 -17.52 1.06
C LEU A 359 41.58 -17.06 0.20
N ALA A 360 41.30 -16.30 -0.86
CA ALA A 360 42.28 -15.46 -1.53
C ALA A 360 42.22 -14.07 -0.89
N THR A 361 43.29 -13.70 -0.18
CA THR A 361 43.53 -12.35 0.32
C THR A 361 44.09 -11.50 -0.81
N GLU A 362 43.26 -10.66 -1.42
CA GLU A 362 43.72 -9.60 -2.32
C GLU A 362 43.96 -8.30 -1.54
N THR A 363 45.18 -7.81 -1.69
CA THR A 363 45.74 -6.55 -1.22
C THR A 363 45.03 -5.34 -1.85
N LEU A 364 44.33 -4.55 -1.04
CA LEU A 364 43.84 -3.22 -1.43
C LEU A 364 44.95 -2.18 -1.31
N ALA A 365 45.41 -1.68 -2.46
CA ALA A 365 46.25 -0.50 -2.56
C ALA A 365 45.41 0.75 -2.25
N ALA A 366 45.88 1.57 -1.32
CA ALA A 366 45.30 2.84 -0.95
C ALA A 366 45.50 3.87 -2.08
N VAL A 367 44.41 4.26 -2.72
CA VAL A 367 44.35 5.45 -3.58
C VAL A 367 43.82 6.60 -2.71
N GLN A 368 44.72 7.53 -2.38
CA GLN A 368 44.42 8.74 -1.63
C GLN A 368 44.03 9.83 -2.63
N GLU A 369 42.75 9.91 -2.98
CA GLU A 369 42.20 11.03 -3.76
C GLU A 369 41.92 12.22 -2.83
N SER A 370 42.60 13.33 -3.11
CA SER A 370 42.40 14.63 -2.48
C SER A 370 41.03 15.20 -2.82
N MET A 371 40.15 15.33 -1.82
CA MET A 371 38.88 16.03 -1.97
C MET A 371 39.09 17.55 -1.99
N PRO A 372 38.42 18.29 -2.89
CA PRO A 372 38.44 19.75 -2.88
C PRO A 372 37.60 20.31 -1.73
N GLU A 373 38.16 21.36 -1.13
CA GLU A 373 37.65 22.16 0.00
C GLU A 373 36.24 22.72 -0.31
N ALA A 374 35.29 22.50 0.61
CA ALA A 374 33.91 22.93 0.46
C ALA A 374 33.79 24.45 0.68
N PRO A 375 32.99 25.18 -0.12
CA PRO A 375 32.79 26.61 0.07
C PRO A 375 31.96 26.90 1.33
N GLU A 376 32.42 27.89 2.10
CA GLU A 376 31.79 28.39 3.33
C GLU A 376 30.34 28.83 3.06
N ILE A 377 29.40 28.25 3.82
CA ILE A 377 27.99 28.60 3.80
C ILE A 377 27.79 29.75 4.79
N PRO A 378 27.24 30.90 4.39
CA PRO A 378 26.98 32.01 5.31
C PRO A 378 25.89 31.65 6.33
N GLU A 379 26.14 32.05 7.58
CA GLU A 379 25.27 31.79 8.73
C GLU A 379 23.83 32.32 8.52
N PRO A 380 22.79 31.53 8.86
CA PRO A 380 21.42 31.99 8.81
C PRO A 380 21.14 33.02 9.92
N LEU A 381 20.59 34.16 9.51
CA LEU A 381 20.07 35.21 10.39
C LEU A 381 19.00 34.63 11.33
N HIS A 382 19.25 34.77 12.64
CA HIS A 382 18.32 34.47 13.72
C HIS A 382 17.04 35.31 13.61
N GLU A 383 15.91 34.67 13.34
CA GLU A 383 14.59 35.25 13.61
C GLU A 383 14.11 34.88 15.03
N PRO A 384 13.49 35.81 15.79
CA PRO A 384 13.07 35.56 17.16
C PRO A 384 11.80 34.69 17.24
N LEU A 385 11.90 33.63 18.03
CA LEU A 385 10.81 32.70 18.38
C LEU A 385 9.65 33.43 19.06
N LEU A 386 8.49 33.45 18.41
CA LEU A 386 7.22 33.84 19.03
C LEU A 386 6.73 32.72 19.96
N ASN A 387 6.69 33.06 21.26
CA ASN A 387 6.16 32.27 22.37
C ASN A 387 4.68 31.86 22.15
N CYS A 388 4.41 30.59 21.89
CA CYS A 388 3.09 30.00 22.02
C CYS A 388 2.80 29.61 23.47
N ARG A 389 2.10 30.48 24.20
CA ARG A 389 1.57 30.21 25.54
C ARG A 389 0.37 29.25 25.47
N ARG A 390 0.60 28.05 26.02
CA ARG A 390 -0.32 27.16 26.78
C ARG A 390 -1.75 27.70 27.01
N TRP A 391 -2.74 27.02 26.45
CA TRP A 391 -4.13 27.04 26.95
C TRP A 391 -4.39 25.75 27.74
N ALA A 392 -4.44 25.86 29.06
CA ALA A 392 -4.97 24.82 29.94
C ALA A 392 -6.39 25.23 30.34
N LYS A 393 -7.40 24.53 29.82
CA LYS A 393 -8.80 24.73 30.23
C LYS A 393 -9.13 23.69 31.31
N ARG A 394 -9.23 24.15 32.56
CA ARG A 394 -9.82 23.42 33.69
C ARG A 394 -11.31 23.22 33.42
N SER A 395 -11.78 21.98 33.35
CA SER A 395 -13.17 21.63 33.59
C SER A 395 -13.40 21.55 35.10
N GLY A 396 -14.22 22.48 35.61
CA GLY A 396 -14.69 22.47 36.99
C GLY A 396 -15.90 21.55 37.14
N ASN A 397 -15.87 20.77 38.22
CA ASN A 397 -17.01 20.06 38.80
C ASN A 397 -18.22 20.99 39.00
N GLY A 398 -19.39 20.54 38.57
CA GLY A 398 -20.68 21.06 39.01
C GLY A 398 -21.54 19.91 39.50
N ALA A 399 -21.56 19.70 40.81
CA ALA A 399 -22.56 18.92 41.52
C ALA A 399 -23.46 19.91 42.26
N ALA A 400 -24.76 19.88 41.99
CA ALA A 400 -25.88 20.25 42.86
C ALA A 400 -27.17 19.86 42.16
#